data_AF-A0A924QYE7-F1
#
_entry.id   AF-A0A924QYE7-F1
#
_cell.length_a   1.000
_cell.length_b   1.000
_cell.length_c   1.000
_cell.angle_alpha   90.00
_cell.angle_beta   90.00
_cell.angle_gamma   90.00
#
_symmetry.space_group_name_H-M   'P 1'
#
loop_
_entity.id
_entity.type
_entity.pdbx_description
1 polymer ?
#
loop_
_entity_poly.entity_id
_entity_poly.type
_entity_poly.pdbx_seq_one_letter_code
_entity_poly.pdbx_strand_id
1 'polypeptide(L)' 'VAVELAREKLPPPGRVSVEHVVNVLSRLNEPSAPAPVDGVLQVSKPVCSDTEPYDRLRDKLGREEVPNEA' A
#
# COMPACT_ATOMS: atom_id res chain seq x y z
N VAL A 1 16.47 -0.83 -35.83
CA VAL A 1 17.17 -0.22 -34.66
C VAL A 1 16.51 1.08 -34.18
N ALA A 2 15.99 1.95 -35.06
CA ALA A 2 15.34 3.22 -34.63
C ALA A 2 13.95 3.09 -33.97
N VAL A 3 13.17 2.05 -34.30
CA VAL A 3 11.79 1.86 -33.81
C VAL A 3 11.73 1.51 -32.32
N GLU A 4 12.74 0.83 -31.78
CA GLU A 4 12.83 0.47 -30.36
C GLU A 4 13.11 1.70 -29.47
N LEU A 5 14.03 2.57 -29.87
CA LEU A 5 14.37 3.82 -29.16
C LEU A 5 13.23 4.85 -29.16
N ALA A 6 12.39 4.84 -30.19
CA ALA A 6 11.22 5.72 -30.27
C ALA A 6 10.10 5.29 -29.31
N ARG A 7 9.97 3.98 -29.02
CA ARG A 7 9.00 3.45 -28.04
C ARG A 7 9.38 3.76 -26.60
N GLU A 8 10.68 3.89 -26.32
CA GLU A 8 11.18 4.26 -24.98
C GLU A 8 10.77 5.69 -24.58
N LYS A 9 10.48 6.55 -25.56
CA LYS A 9 10.09 7.96 -25.35
C LYS A 9 8.62 8.26 -25.65
N LEU A 10 7.84 7.27 -26.08
CA LEU A 10 6.46 7.51 -26.45
C LEU A 10 5.56 7.39 -25.20
N PRO A 11 4.79 8.43 -24.83
CA PRO A 11 3.76 8.28 -23.81
C PRO A 11 2.80 7.15 -24.22
N PRO A 12 2.27 6.36 -23.27
CA PRO A 12 1.43 5.22 -23.57
C PRO A 12 0.26 5.66 -24.46
N PRO A 13 -0.09 4.90 -25.52
CA PRO A 13 -1.19 5.26 -26.41
C PRO A 13 -2.51 5.23 -25.63
N GLY A 14 -3.03 6.42 -25.29
CA GLY A 14 -4.28 6.59 -24.54
C GLY A 14 -4.31 7.90 -23.76
N ARG A 15 -5.50 8.29 -23.26
CA ARG A 15 -5.60 9.36 -22.26
C ARG A 15 -5.10 8.82 -20.92
N VAL A 16 -4.09 9.47 -20.37
CA VAL A 16 -3.59 9.17 -19.01
C VAL A 16 -4.51 9.86 -18.00
N SER A 17 -4.98 9.13 -17.00
CA SER A 17 -5.82 9.72 -15.96
C SER A 17 -5.00 10.65 -15.05
N VAL A 18 -5.65 11.62 -14.43
CA VAL A 18 -4.99 12.57 -13.52
C VAL A 18 -4.38 11.83 -12.32
N GLU A 19 -5.09 10.84 -11.80
CA GLU A 19 -4.66 9.98 -10.69
C GLU A 19 -3.38 9.22 -11.04
N HIS A 20 -3.27 8.73 -12.28
CA HIS A 20 -2.06 8.07 -12.74
C HIS A 20 -0.86 9.02 -12.76
N VAL A 21 -1.05 10.25 -13.27
CA VAL A 21 0.01 11.27 -13.30
C VAL A 21 0.46 11.62 -11.88
N VAL A 22 -0.49 11.86 -10.97
CA VAL A 22 -0.19 12.15 -9.57
C VAL A 22 0.61 11.02 -8.93
N ASN A 23 0.15 9.77 -9.09
CA ASN A 23 0.85 8.60 -8.55
C ASN A 23 2.27 8.42 -9.12
N VAL A 24 2.48 8.69 -10.41
CA VAL A 24 3.83 8.65 -11.02
C VAL A 24 4.70 9.77 -10.48
N LEU A 25 4.20 11.01 -10.41
CA LEU A 25 4.96 12.14 -9.87
C LEU A 25 5.29 11.96 -8.40
N SER A 26 4.38 11.40 -7.60
CA SER A 26 4.67 11.05 -6.20
C SER A 26 5.85 10.09 -6.11
N ARG A 27 5.83 8.98 -6.86
CA ARG A 27 6.91 7.98 -6.85
C ARG A 27 8.25 8.52 -7.35
N LEU A 28 8.23 9.44 -8.32
CA LEU A 28 9.45 10.07 -8.83
C LEU A 28 10.07 11.06 -7.84
N ASN A 29 9.24 11.69 -7.01
CA ASN A 29 9.68 12.64 -5.98
C ASN A 29 9.87 11.98 -4.61
N GLU A 30 9.58 10.69 -4.47
CA GLU A 30 9.79 9.97 -3.23
C GLU A 30 11.28 9.94 -2.88
N PRO A 31 11.64 10.22 -1.61
CA PRO A 31 13.02 10.11 -1.18
C PRO A 31 13.51 8.67 -1.37
N SER A 32 14.79 8.52 -1.71
CA SER A 32 15.40 7.20 -1.85
C SER A 32 15.22 6.40 -0.57
N ALA A 33 14.81 5.14 -0.70
CA ALA A 33 14.67 4.23 0.42
C ALA A 33 15.97 4.18 1.23
N PRO A 34 15.91 4.08 2.57
CA PRO A 34 17.11 3.91 3.37
C PRO A 34 17.86 2.65 2.91
N ALA A 35 19.20 2.71 2.99
CA ALA A 35 20.02 1.57 2.63
C ALA A 35 19.58 0.32 3.41
N PRO A 36 19.53 -0.87 2.75
CA PRO A 36 19.25 -2.10 3.45
C PRO A 36 20.29 -2.31 4.55
N VAL A 37 19.82 -2.59 5.75
CA VAL A 37 20.70 -2.90 6.88
C VAL A 37 20.95 -4.40 6.86
N ASP A 38 22.21 -4.79 6.67
CA ASP A 38 22.61 -6.19 6.82
C ASP A 38 22.53 -6.59 8.30
N GLY A 39 21.53 -7.40 8.63
CA GLY A 39 21.33 -7.88 9.99
C GLY A 39 20.18 -8.87 10.07
N VAL A 40 20.32 -9.86 10.94
CA VAL A 40 19.21 -10.75 11.29
C VAL A 40 18.27 -9.96 12.21
N LEU A 41 16.98 -9.93 11.87
CA LEU A 41 15.96 -9.33 12.73
C LEU A 41 15.92 -10.12 14.05
N GLN A 42 16.34 -9.47 15.14
CA GLN A 42 16.27 -10.04 16.49
C GLN A 42 15.02 -9.53 17.20
N VAL A 43 14.17 -10.46 17.62
CA VAL A 43 12.98 -10.17 18.40
C VAL A 43 13.38 -10.14 19.88
N SER A 44 13.57 -8.94 20.44
CA SER A 44 14.00 -8.76 21.84
C SER A 44 12.87 -8.94 22.85
N LYS A 45 11.61 -8.79 22.42
CA LYS A 45 10.42 -8.91 23.25
C LYS A 45 9.55 -10.05 22.72
N PRO A 46 9.05 -10.96 23.57
CA PRO A 46 8.11 -11.98 23.11
C PRO A 46 6.91 -11.31 22.44
N VAL A 47 6.45 -11.89 21.33
CA VAL A 47 5.25 -11.44 20.62
C VAL A 47 4.07 -11.59 21.58
N CYS A 48 3.62 -10.48 22.15
CA CYS A 48 2.38 -10.44 22.93
C CYS A 48 1.26 -10.08 21.95
N SER A 49 0.42 -11.05 21.62
CA SER A 49 -0.78 -10.80 20.82
C SER A 49 -1.76 -10.02 21.69
N ASP A 50 -1.76 -8.69 21.57
CA ASP A 50 -2.80 -7.85 22.17
C ASP A 50 -4.08 -7.97 21.34
N THR A 51 -5.06 -8.70 21.86
CA THR A 51 -6.35 -8.90 21.20
C THR A 51 -7.38 -7.84 21.58
N GLU A 52 -7.09 -6.96 22.53
CA GLU A 52 -8.02 -5.95 23.05
C GLU A 52 -8.59 -5.02 21.95
N PRO A 53 -7.80 -4.60 20.92
CA PRO A 53 -8.35 -3.87 19.78
C PRO A 53 -9.35 -4.67 18.94
N TYR A 54 -9.12 -5.98 18.76
CA TYR A 54 -10.01 -6.87 18.03
C TYR A 54 -11.29 -7.15 18.81
N ASP A 55 -11.18 -7.34 20.12
CA ASP A 55 -12.33 -7.54 21.01
C ASP A 55 -13.24 -6.30 21.00
N ARG A 56 -12.67 -5.10 21.10
CA ARG A 56 -13.42 -3.84 20.96
C ARG A 56 -14.08 -3.67 19.59
N LEU A 57 -13.43 -4.12 18.52
CA LEU A 57 -14.01 -4.06 17.18
C LEU A 57 -15.18 -5.03 17.04
N ARG A 58 -15.04 -6.23 17.60
CA ARG A 58 -16.10 -7.24 17.64
C ARG A 58 -17.30 -6.77 18.44
N ASP A 59 -17.08 -6.12 19.57
CA ASP A 59 -18.15 -5.51 20.37
C ASP A 59 -18.87 -4.38 19.63
N LYS A 60 -18.15 -3.59 18.83
CA LYS A 60 -18.76 -2.55 17.99
C LYS A 60 -19.60 -3.16 16.88
N LEU A 61 -19.05 -4.13 16.16
CA LEU A 61 -19.74 -4.79 15.05
C LEU A 61 -20.96 -5.60 15.53
N GLY A 62 -20.85 -6.30 16.66
CA GLY A 62 -21.97 -7.03 17.27
C GLY A 62 -23.10 -6.13 17.79
N ARG A 63 -22.81 -4.85 18.07
CA ARG A 63 -23.84 -3.83 18.39
C ARG A 63 -24.49 -3.23 17.14
N GLU A 64 -23.85 -3.39 15.98
CA GLU A 64 -24.30 -2.88 14.69
C GLU A 64 -24.94 -3.97 13.82
N GLU A 65 -25.04 -5.22 14.33
CA GLU A 65 -25.91 -6.25 13.77
C GLU A 65 -27.37 -5.81 13.93
N VAL A 66 -27.84 -5.05 12.94
CA VAL A 66 -29.25 -4.77 12.70
C VAL A 66 -29.96 -6.12 12.57
N PRO A 67 -31.08 -6.35 13.29
CA PRO A 67 -31.83 -7.58 13.12
C PRO A 67 -32.23 -7.72 11.66
N ASN A 68 -31.72 -8.76 11.01
CA ASN A 68 -32.18 -9.17 9.69
C ASN A 68 -33.60 -9.71 9.86
N GLU A 69 -34.60 -8.84 9.74
CA GLU A 69 -36.01 -9.23 9.71
C GLU A 69 -36.23 -10.16 8.51
N ALA A 70 -36.57 -11.42 8.81
CA ALA A 70 -37.00 -12.43 7.86
C ALA A 70 -38.50 -12.31 7.56
#